data_AF-A0A701FIT4-F1
#
_entry.id   AF-A0A701FIT4-F1
#
_cell.length_a   1.000
_cell.length_b   1.000
_cell.length_c   1.000
_cell.angle_alpha   90.00
_cell.angle_beta   90.00
_cell.angle_gamma   90.00
#
_symmetry.space_group_name_H-M   'P 1'
#
loop_
_entity.id
_entity.type
_entity.pdbx_description
1 polymer ?
#
loop_
_entity_poly.entity_id
_entity_poly.type
_entity_poly.pdbx_seq_one_letter_code
_entity_poly.pdbx_strand_id
1 'polypeptide(L)'
;NYEVSGEGQRKAYTMAKSYAQNFGSGFASFVFSGGPGTGKNHLAAAIGNHLLAGGHSVLVVTIPDLMLRVRECYDGGQSEASLLDDLCKVDLLVLDEVGIQRG
;
A
#
# COMPACT_ATOMS: atom_id res chain seq x y z
N ASN A 1 -13.44 2.39 -12.44
CA ASN A 1 -14.01 3.74 -12.34
C ASN A 1 -14.28 4.05 -10.88
N TYR A 2 -13.51 4.97 -10.29
CA TYR A 2 -13.68 5.46 -8.92
C TYR A 2 -14.62 6.67 -8.95
N GLU A 3 -15.73 6.62 -8.22
CA GLU A 3 -16.70 7.72 -8.16
C GLU A 3 -16.42 8.62 -6.94
N VAL A 4 -16.38 9.93 -7.17
CA VAL A 4 -16.07 10.95 -6.16
C VAL A 4 -17.37 11.58 -5.67
N SER A 5 -17.77 11.24 -4.45
CA SER A 5 -19.02 11.69 -3.83
C SER A 5 -18.83 12.79 -2.78
N GLY A 6 -17.59 13.16 -2.44
CA GLY A 6 -17.29 14.20 -1.45
C GLY A 6 -15.88 14.81 -1.57
N GLU A 7 -15.64 15.91 -0.86
CA GLU A 7 -14.38 16.67 -0.92
C GLU A 7 -13.16 15.82 -0.50
N GLY A 8 -13.31 15.00 0.55
CA GLY A 8 -12.25 14.09 1.00
C GLY A 8 -11.86 13.05 -0.06
N GLN A 9 -12.84 12.46 -0.75
CA GLN A 9 -12.60 11.52 -1.85
C GLN A 9 -11.96 12.21 -3.06
N ARG A 10 -12.36 13.46 -3.34
CA ARG A 10 -11.74 14.26 -4.41
C ARG A 10 -10.27 14.52 -4.11
N LYS A 11 -9.96 14.92 -2.88
CA LYS A 11 -8.58 15.16 -2.43
C LYS A 11 -7.75 13.87 -2.50
N ALA A 12 -8.29 12.75 -2.00
CA ALA A 12 -7.63 11.45 -2.07
C ALA A 12 -7.36 11.02 -3.52
N TYR A 13 -8.32 11.17 -4.42
CA TYR A 13 -8.16 10.87 -5.84
C TYR A 13 -7.08 11.74 -6.49
N THR A 14 -7.10 13.06 -6.28
CA THR A 14 -6.10 13.99 -6.83
C THR A 14 -4.70 13.65 -6.32
N MET A 15 -4.55 13.38 -5.04
CA MET A 15 -3.26 12.99 -4.44
C MET A 15 -2.76 11.65 -4.98
N ALA A 16 -3.64 10.65 -5.08
CA ALA A 16 -3.31 9.34 -5.64
C ALA A 16 -2.84 9.43 -7.09
N LYS A 17 -3.56 10.21 -7.90
CA LYS A 17 -3.19 10.45 -9.31
C LYS A 17 -1.85 11.16 -9.41
N SER A 18 -1.63 12.21 -8.60
CA SER A 18 -0.36 12.94 -8.58
C SER A 18 0.82 12.06 -8.16
N TYR A 19 0.62 11.20 -7.15
CA TYR A 19 1.63 10.23 -6.72
C TYR A 19 2.02 9.27 -7.84
N ALA A 20 1.02 8.65 -8.49
CA ALA A 20 1.26 7.69 -9.56
C ALA A 20 1.98 8.33 -10.76
N GLN A 21 1.62 9.57 -11.13
CA GLN A 21 2.20 10.28 -12.27
C GLN A 21 3.60 10.82 -12.01
N ASN A 22 3.94 11.14 -10.76
CA ASN A 22 5.24 11.69 -10.35
C ASN A 22 6.03 10.70 -9.49
N PHE A 23 5.81 9.41 -9.71
CA PHE A 23 6.45 8.36 -8.93
C PHE A 23 7.98 8.46 -9.05
N GLY A 24 8.67 8.43 -7.91
CA GLY A 24 10.12 8.65 -7.84
C GLY A 24 10.59 10.12 -7.87
N SER A 25 9.72 11.08 -8.19
CA SER A 25 10.08 12.52 -8.29
C SER A 25 9.13 13.47 -7.53
N GLY A 26 8.52 12.98 -6.45
CA GLY A 26 7.55 13.72 -5.62
C GLY A 26 7.72 13.41 -4.13
N PHE A 27 6.60 13.21 -3.42
CA PHE A 27 6.66 12.72 -2.04
C PHE A 27 6.94 11.21 -2.01
N ALA A 28 7.71 10.76 -1.02
CA ALA A 28 8.17 9.37 -0.92
C ALA A 28 7.04 8.39 -0.58
N SER A 29 6.08 8.79 0.25
CA SER A 29 5.00 7.93 0.74
C SER A 29 3.70 8.68 0.99
N PHE A 30 2.59 7.95 1.03
CA PHE A 30 1.26 8.50 1.24
C PHE A 30 0.37 7.53 2.03
N VAL A 31 -0.54 8.07 2.83
CA VAL A 31 -1.47 7.30 3.67
C VAL A 31 -2.91 7.67 3.33
N PHE A 32 -3.72 6.66 3.01
CA PHE A 32 -5.17 6.81 2.93
C PHE A 32 -5.79 6.66 4.32
N SER A 33 -6.60 7.63 4.74
CA SER A 33 -7.39 7.56 5.97
C SER A 33 -8.86 7.90 5.70
N GLY A 34 -9.78 7.27 6.45
CA GLY A 34 -11.21 7.44 6.29
C GLY A 34 -12.00 6.17 6.59
N GLY A 35 -13.32 6.28 6.72
CA GLY A 35 -14.21 5.14 7.06
C GLY A 35 -14.26 4.04 5.99
N PRO A 36 -14.92 2.90 6.29
CA PRO A 36 -15.20 1.85 5.29
C PRO A 36 -15.93 2.41 4.07
N GLY A 37 -15.72 1.81 2.90
CA GLY A 37 -16.41 2.23 1.65
C GLY A 37 -15.93 3.55 1.03
N THR A 38 -14.94 4.23 1.62
CA THR A 38 -14.35 5.47 1.04
C THR A 38 -13.42 5.21 -0.16
N GLY A 39 -13.13 3.92 -0.44
CA GLY A 39 -12.40 3.44 -1.61
C GLY A 39 -10.88 3.61 -1.56
N LYS A 40 -10.30 3.60 -0.36
CA LYS A 40 -8.85 3.57 -0.10
C LYS A 40 -8.14 2.46 -0.89
N ASN A 41 -8.62 1.22 -0.76
CA ASN A 41 -8.05 0.05 -1.42
C ASN A 41 -8.17 0.16 -2.95
N HIS A 42 -9.26 0.76 -3.44
CA HIS A 42 -9.45 0.99 -4.87
C HIS A 42 -8.42 2.00 -5.41
N LEU A 43 -8.14 3.08 -4.68
CA LEU A 43 -7.12 4.06 -5.06
C LEU A 43 -5.71 3.46 -4.98
N ALA A 44 -5.41 2.67 -3.94
CA ALA A 44 -4.14 1.96 -3.84
C ALA A 44 -3.91 0.99 -5.02
N ALA A 45 -4.94 0.21 -5.38
CA ALA A 45 -4.90 -0.67 -6.55
C ALA A 45 -4.74 0.11 -7.86
N ALA A 46 -5.39 1.27 -7.99
CA ALA A 46 -5.25 2.12 -9.17
C ALA A 46 -3.81 2.66 -9.35
N ILE A 47 -3.17 3.07 -8.25
CA ILE A 47 -1.74 3.45 -8.25
C ILE A 47 -0.89 2.25 -8.67
N GLY A 48 -1.08 1.10 -8.01
CA GLY A 48 -0.32 -0.12 -8.30
C GLY A 48 -0.42 -0.53 -9.77
N ASN A 49 -1.63 -0.57 -10.33
CA ASN A 49 -1.84 -0.90 -11.74
C ASN A 49 -1.17 0.11 -12.69
N HIS A 50 -1.17 1.40 -12.35
CA HIS A 50 -0.48 2.41 -13.14
C HIS A 50 1.04 2.17 -13.15
N LEU A 51 1.64 1.87 -12.00
CA LEU A 51 3.07 1.63 -11.88
C LEU A 51 3.49 0.31 -12.53
N LEU A 52 2.70 -0.76 -12.37
CA LEU A 52 2.90 -2.03 -13.07
C LEU A 52 2.91 -1.84 -14.59
N ALA A 53 1.96 -1.04 -15.13
CA ALA A 53 1.94 -0.71 -16.55
C ALA A 53 3.18 0.10 -17.01
N GLY A 54 3.82 0.82 -16.08
CA GLY A 54 5.08 1.53 -16.29
C GLY A 54 6.33 0.69 -16.05
N GLY A 55 6.20 -0.62 -15.78
CA GLY A 55 7.32 -1.54 -15.56
C GLY A 55 7.89 -1.56 -14.14
N HIS A 56 7.21 -0.95 -13.17
CA HIS A 56 7.62 -0.99 -11.76
C HIS A 56 7.02 -2.20 -11.05
N SER A 57 7.73 -2.69 -10.05
CA SER A 57 7.29 -3.74 -9.14
C SER A 57 6.38 -3.20 -8.04
N VAL A 58 5.31 -3.94 -7.74
CA VAL A 58 4.33 -3.55 -6.71
C VAL A 58 4.04 -4.74 -5.82
N LEU A 59 4.14 -4.57 -4.50
CA LEU A 59 3.72 -5.54 -3.50
C LEU A 59 2.56 -4.97 -2.67
N VAL A 60 1.49 -5.74 -2.54
CA VAL A 60 0.38 -5.43 -1.64
C VAL A 60 0.36 -6.48 -0.54
N VAL A 61 0.39 -6.05 0.71
CA VAL A 61 0.36 -6.94 1.87
C VAL A 61 -0.50 -6.33 2.97
N THR A 62 -1.23 -7.17 3.70
CA THR A 62 -1.97 -6.72 4.89
C THR A 62 -1.05 -6.76 6.11
N ILE A 63 -1.28 -5.88 7.09
CA ILE A 63 -0.52 -5.93 8.35
C ILE A 63 -0.67 -7.28 9.09
N PRO A 64 -1.87 -7.90 9.18
CA PRO A 64 -2.02 -9.23 9.78
C PRO A 64 -1.16 -10.30 9.09
N ASP A 65 -1.16 -10.36 7.75
CA ASP A 65 -0.38 -11.34 7.01
C ASP A 65 1.13 -11.13 7.21
N LEU A 66 1.55 -9.86 7.26
CA LEU A 66 2.94 -9.53 7.54
C LEU A 66 3.37 -10.00 8.93
N MET A 67 2.54 -9.76 9.95
CA MET A 67 2.81 -10.19 11.32
C MET A 67 2.89 -11.72 11.46
N LEU A 68 2.03 -12.46 10.74
CA LEU A 68 2.08 -13.91 10.70
C LEU A 68 3.42 -14.41 10.13
N ARG A 69 3.87 -13.83 9.01
CA ARG A 69 5.15 -14.20 8.38
C ARG A 69 6.34 -13.88 9.28
N VAL A 70 6.33 -12.72 9.93
CA VAL A 70 7.37 -12.36 10.91
C VAL A 70 7.44 -13.41 12.02
N ARG A 71 6.29 -13.85 12.55
CA ARG A 71 6.23 -14.90 13.58
C ARG A 71 6.76 -16.24 13.09
N GLU A 72 6.41 -16.65 11.87
CA GLU A 72 6.93 -17.88 11.27
C GLU A 72 8.45 -17.85 11.11
N CYS A 73 9.05 -16.68 10.82
CA CYS A 73 10.50 -16.53 10.80
C CYS A 73 11.13 -16.82 12.17
N TYR A 74 10.54 -16.31 13.26
CA TYR A 74 10.98 -16.60 14.63
C TYR A 74 10.90 -18.10 14.97
N ASP A 75 9.78 -18.75 14.64
CA ASP A 75 9.54 -20.15 14.98
C ASP A 75 10.37 -21.12 14.10
N GLY A 76 10.66 -20.74 12.86
CA GLY A 76 11.39 -21.55 11.87
C GLY A 76 12.91 -21.31 11.80
N GLY A 77 13.45 -20.40 12.62
CA GLY A 77 14.88 -20.06 12.63
C GLY A 77 15.35 -19.31 11.37
N GLN A 78 14.43 -18.76 10.58
CA GLN A 78 14.73 -17.89 9.44
C GLN A 78 14.89 -16.45 9.93
N SER A 79 15.77 -15.68 9.31
CA SER A 79 15.99 -14.30 9.74
C SER A 79 14.84 -13.41 9.27
N GLU A 80 14.27 -12.60 10.17
CA GLU A 80 13.37 -11.48 9.83
C GLU A 80 13.97 -10.57 8.73
N ALA A 81 15.30 -10.47 8.69
CA ALA A 81 16.04 -9.73 7.68
C ALA A 81 15.71 -10.15 6.23
N SER A 82 15.46 -11.43 5.95
CA SER A 82 15.13 -11.86 4.59
C SER A 82 13.72 -11.42 4.17
N LEU A 83 12.77 -11.45 5.10
CA LEU A 83 11.43 -10.92 4.89
C LEU A 83 11.47 -9.41 4.64
N LEU A 84 12.24 -8.67 5.43
CA LEU A 84 12.44 -7.23 5.25
C LEU A 84 13.11 -6.91 3.90
N ASP A 85 14.13 -7.67 3.51
CA ASP A 85 14.79 -7.53 2.21
C ASP A 85 13.79 -7.67 1.06
N ASP A 86 12.88 -8.64 1.13
CA ASP A 86 11.88 -8.85 0.09
C ASP A 86 10.84 -7.72 0.02
N LEU A 87 10.47 -7.14 1.18
CA LEU A 87 9.62 -5.95 1.23
C LEU A 87 10.32 -4.70 0.67
N CYS A 88 11.64 -4.60 0.82
CA CYS A 88 12.43 -3.45 0.36
C CYS A 88 12.85 -3.52 -1.11
N LYS A 89 12.75 -4.69 -1.77
CA LYS A 89 13.14 -4.88 -3.18
C LYS A 89 12.13 -4.36 -4.19
N VAL A 90 10.89 -4.11 -3.76
CA VAL A 90 9.85 -3.61 -4.66
C VAL A 90 9.85 -2.09 -4.73
N ASP A 91 9.46 -1.54 -5.88
CA ASP A 91 9.39 -0.10 -6.09
C ASP A 91 8.26 0.51 -5.24
N LEU A 92 7.09 -0.13 -5.21
CA LEU A 92 5.96 0.28 -4.38
C LEU A 92 5.51 -0.85 -3.43
N LEU A 93 5.55 -0.56 -2.13
CA LEU A 93 4.94 -1.39 -1.09
C LEU A 93 3.63 -0.74 -0.60
N VAL A 94 2.52 -1.46 -0.73
CA VAL A 94 1.21 -1.08 -0.18
C VAL A 94 0.95 -1.92 1.07
N LEU A 95 0.83 -1.25 2.21
CA LEU A 95 0.42 -1.84 3.49
C LEU A 95 -1.06 -1.55 3.72
N ASP A 96 -1.89 -2.59 3.73
CA ASP A 96 -3.33 -2.49 3.97
C ASP A 96 -3.70 -2.89 5.41
N GLU A 97 -4.91 -2.50 5.84
CA GLU A 97 -5.48 -2.81 7.16
C GLU A 97 -4.66 -2.27 8.35
N VAL A 98 -3.87 -1.23 8.11
CA VAL A 98 -3.13 -0.51 9.16
C VAL A 98 -4.13 0.08 10.17
N GLY A 99 -4.07 -0.40 11.42
CA GLY A 99 -4.93 0.07 12.52
C GLY A 99 -6.22 -0.73 12.73
N ILE A 100 -6.44 -1.84 12.01
CA ILE A 100 -7.49 -2.82 12.35
C ILE A 100 -6.96 -3.73 13.48
N GLN A 101 -6.69 -3.16 14.65
CA GLN A 101 -6.63 -3.94 15.90
C GLN A 101 -8.02 -3.87 16.51
N ARG A 102 -8.82 -4.92 16.30
CA ARG A 102 -9.91 -5.21 17.23
C ARG A 102 -9.23 -5.69 18.51
N GLY A 103 -9.41 -4.94 19.60
CA GLY A 103 -9.14 -5.45 20.94
C GLY A 103 -9.97 -6.69 21.25
#